data_AF-A0A6I3U8I5-F1
#
_entry.id   AF-A0A6I3U8I5-F1
#
_cell.length_a   1.000
_cell.length_b   1.000
_cell.length_c   1.000
_cell.angle_alpha   90.00
_cell.angle_beta   90.00
_cell.angle_gamma   90.00
#
_symmetry.space_group_name_H-M   'P 1'
#
loop_
_entity.id
_entity.type
_entity.pdbx_description
1 polymer ?
#
loop_
_entity_poly.entity_id
_entity_poly.type
_entity_poly.pdbx_seq_one_letter_code
_entity_poly.pdbx_strand_id
1 'polypeptide(L)'
;DLVTTTVLNFNKKIIFCPNMNSTMWDNHIVQRNVSILKELGHIFLFESKKTYEVGLRKAIDSTCSMLQPQSLVKELIKLENIVLEEGH
;
A
#
# COMPACT_ATOMS: atom_id res chain seq x y z
N ASP A 1 -11.93 -8.86 -11.87
CA ASP A 1 -12.96 -8.60 -10.83
C ASP A 1 -13.27 -7.10 -10.80
N LEU A 2 -14.24 -6.64 -10.00
CA LEU A 2 -14.63 -5.23 -9.98
C LEU A 2 -13.50 -4.30 -9.52
N VAL A 3 -12.67 -4.73 -8.56
CA VAL A 3 -11.58 -3.92 -8.02
C VAL A 3 -10.53 -3.68 -9.11
N THR A 4 -10.10 -4.74 -9.78
CA THR A 4 -9.10 -4.62 -10.86
C THR A 4 -9.61 -3.81 -12.05
N THR A 5 -10.88 -3.97 -12.46
CA THR A 5 -11.48 -3.14 -13.51
C THR A 5 -11.58 -1.66 -13.09
N THR A 6 -11.91 -1.39 -11.83
CA THR A 6 -11.98 -0.02 -11.30
C THR A 6 -10.60 0.65 -11.31
N VAL A 7 -9.54 -0.09 -10.94
CA VAL A 7 -8.15 0.39 -11.00
C VAL A 7 -7.76 0.77 -12.44
N LEU A 8 -8.18 0.00 -13.44
CA LEU A 8 -7.88 0.28 -14.85
C LEU A 8 -8.69 1.44 -15.42
N ASN A 9 -9.95 1.60 -14.99
CA ASN A 9 -10.84 2.65 -15.48
C ASN A 9 -10.59 4.01 -14.80
N PHE A 10 -10.05 4.02 -13.59
CA PHE A 10 -9.79 5.24 -12.84
C PHE A 10 -8.54 5.97 -13.36
N ASN A 11 -8.69 7.26 -13.68
CA ASN A 11 -7.66 8.04 -14.37
C ASN A 11 -6.82 8.95 -13.46
N LYS A 12 -6.95 8.83 -12.13
CA LYS A 12 -6.14 9.59 -11.16
C LYS A 12 -5.22 8.66 -10.36
N LYS A 13 -4.39 9.24 -9.51
CA LYS A 13 -3.52 8.51 -8.58
C LYS A 13 -4.34 7.57 -7.69
N ILE A 14 -3.81 6.38 -7.45
CA ILE A 14 -4.46 5.32 -6.66
C ILE A 14 -3.58 5.07 -5.44
N ILE A 15 -4.21 4.84 -4.30
CA ILE A 15 -3.54 4.51 -3.06
C ILE A 15 -3.67 3.00 -2.84
N PHE A 16 -2.52 2.31 -2.79
CA PHE A 16 -2.42 0.89 -2.49
C PHE A 16 -1.98 0.70 -1.03
N CYS A 17 -2.71 -0.12 -0.29
CA CYS A 17 -2.36 -0.53 1.08
C CYS A 17 -2.00 -2.02 1.09
N PRO A 18 -0.79 -2.41 0.63
CA PRO A 18 -0.43 -3.82 0.55
C PRO A 18 -0.34 -4.44 1.95
N ASN A 19 -0.73 -5.71 2.04
CA ASN A 19 -0.65 -6.49 3.28
C ASN A 19 -0.33 -7.94 2.93
N MET A 20 0.92 -8.34 3.15
CA MET A 20 1.39 -9.67 2.80
C MET A 20 2.58 -10.06 3.69
N ASN A 21 2.88 -11.36 3.79
CA ASN A 21 4.07 -11.80 4.51
C ASN A 21 5.36 -11.37 3.79
N SER A 22 6.48 -11.38 4.51
CA SER A 22 7.77 -10.92 3.99
C SER A 22 8.22 -11.70 2.75
N THR A 23 7.98 -13.01 2.71
CA THR A 23 8.33 -13.84 1.54
C THR A 23 7.63 -13.38 0.25
N MET A 24 6.35 -13.04 0.35
CA MET A 24 5.58 -12.51 -0.78
C MET A 24 6.00 -11.09 -1.12
N TRP A 25 6.22 -10.25 -0.11
CA TRP A 25 6.62 -8.86 -0.32
C TRP A 25 7.98 -8.78 -1.01
N ASP A 26 8.97 -9.55 -0.56
CA ASP A 26 10.33 -9.54 -1.08
C ASP A 26 10.45 -10.22 -2.45
N ASN A 27 9.36 -10.76 -3.00
CA ASN A 27 9.34 -11.35 -4.32
C ASN A 27 9.69 -10.32 -5.41
N HIS A 28 10.63 -10.66 -6.29
CA HIS A 28 11.11 -9.77 -7.36
C HIS A 28 10.00 -9.29 -8.31
N ILE A 29 8.96 -10.09 -8.55
CA ILE A 29 7.82 -9.71 -9.38
C ILE A 29 6.98 -8.64 -8.66
N VAL A 30 6.73 -8.83 -7.36
CA VAL A 30 5.98 -7.87 -6.53
C VAL A 30 6.74 -6.55 -6.47
N GLN A 31 8.04 -6.57 -6.16
CA GLN A 31 8.86 -5.37 -6.11
C GLN A 31 8.92 -4.65 -7.46
N ARG A 32 9.05 -5.37 -8.57
CA ARG A 32 8.97 -4.79 -9.92
C ARG A 32 7.63 -4.09 -10.17
N ASN A 33 6.52 -4.73 -9.82
CA ASN A 33 5.18 -4.15 -10.01
C ASN A 33 4.98 -2.91 -9.12
N VAL A 34 5.44 -2.95 -7.87
CA VAL A 34 5.40 -1.80 -6.95
C VAL A 34 6.21 -0.63 -7.52
N SER A 35 7.41 -0.89 -8.04
CA SER A 35 8.24 0.15 -8.66
C SER A 35 7.54 0.79 -9.85
N ILE A 36 7.00 -0.01 -10.78
CA ILE A 36 6.24 0.51 -11.94
C ILE A 36 5.08 1.38 -11.49
N LEU A 37 4.28 0.92 -10.51
CA LEU A 37 3.12 1.67 -10.03
C LEU A 37 3.54 2.98 -9.34
N LYS A 38 4.66 2.99 -8.60
CA LYS A 38 5.21 4.21 -8.01
C LYS A 38 5.72 5.18 -9.08
N GLU A 39 6.38 4.70 -10.13
CA GLU A 39 6.83 5.51 -11.26
C GLU A 39 5.66 6.16 -12.01
N LEU A 40 4.52 5.46 -12.09
CA LEU A 40 3.26 6.00 -12.63
C LEU A 40 2.54 6.98 -11.68
N GLY A 41 3.09 7.25 -10.49
CA GLY A 41 2.56 8.22 -9.53
C GLY A 41 1.52 7.67 -8.55
N HIS A 42 1.32 6.35 -8.49
CA HIS A 42 0.48 5.74 -7.45
C HIS A 42 1.20 5.71 -6.10
N ILE A 43 0.42 5.71 -5.02
CA ILE A 43 0.90 5.86 -3.65
C ILE A 43 0.80 4.52 -2.94
N PHE A 44 1.79 4.19 -2.12
CA PHE A 44 1.80 2.97 -1.31
C PHE A 44 1.87 3.32 0.17
N LEU A 45 0.91 2.84 0.96
CA LEU A 45 0.83 3.06 2.40
C LEU A 45 0.88 1.72 3.13
N PHE A 46 1.96 1.49 3.88
CA PHE A 46 2.15 0.31 4.72
C PHE A 46 3.17 0.63 5.83
N GLU A 47 3.25 -0.21 6.84
CA GLU A 47 4.20 -0.10 7.95
C GLU A 47 4.89 -1.43 8.23
N SER A 48 6.10 -1.37 8.78
CA SER A 48 6.74 -2.55 9.35
C SER A 48 6.33 -2.70 10.82
N LYS A 49 5.85 -3.87 11.21
CA LYS A 49 5.31 -4.12 12.56
C LYS A 49 5.44 -5.59 12.94
N LYS A 50 5.47 -5.87 14.25
CA LYS A 50 5.29 -7.23 14.77
C LYS A 50 3.88 -7.74 14.50
N THR A 51 3.79 -8.86 13.80
CA THR A 51 2.53 -9.52 13.45
C THR A 51 2.65 -11.01 13.69
N TYR A 52 1.52 -11.70 13.69
CA TYR A 52 1.51 -13.15 13.70
C TYR A 52 1.41 -13.68 12.27
N GLU A 53 2.46 -14.33 11.78
CA GLU A 53 2.44 -14.95 10.47
C GLU A 53 1.78 -16.33 10.55
N VAL A 54 0.64 -16.47 9.87
CA VAL A 54 -0.17 -17.70 9.88
C VAL A 54 0.57 -18.88 9.26
N GLY A 55 1.36 -18.64 8.20
CA GLY A 55 2.12 -19.70 7.52
C GLY A 55 3.21 -20.33 8.39
N LEU A 56 3.90 -19.52 9.18
CA LEU A 56 4.96 -19.96 10.10
C LEU A 56 4.44 -20.26 11.52
N ARG A 57 3.20 -19.87 11.83
CA ARG A 57 2.56 -19.94 13.16
C ARG A 57 3.40 -19.27 14.25
N LYS A 58 4.05 -18.16 13.92
CA LYS A 58 4.97 -17.44 14.80
C LYS A 58 4.74 -15.93 14.72
N ALA A 59 5.03 -15.25 15.83
CA ALA A 59 5.17 -13.80 15.81
C ALA A 59 6.48 -13.44 15.11
N ILE A 60 6.38 -12.60 14.09
CA ILE A 60 7.51 -12.11 13.30
C ILE A 60 7.42 -10.60 13.12
N ASP A 61 8.54 -9.96 12.81
CA ASP A 61 8.58 -8.61 12.30
C ASP A 61 8.22 -8.65 10.80
N SER A 62 7.01 -8.21 10.45
CA SER A 62 6.60 -8.06 9.05
C SER A 62 7.08 -6.73 8.51
N THR A 63 7.64 -6.75 7.30
CA THR A 63 8.07 -5.56 6.58
C THR A 63 6.91 -4.81 5.92
N CYS A 64 5.84 -5.53 5.56
CA CYS A 64 4.69 -5.02 4.81
C CYS A 64 3.37 -5.34 5.51
N SER A 65 2.99 -4.49 6.46
CA SER A 65 1.71 -4.57 7.17
C SER A 65 0.83 -3.36 6.85
N MET A 66 -0.48 -3.58 6.88
CA MET A 66 -1.44 -2.49 6.78
C MET A 66 -1.31 -1.54 7.98
N LEU A 67 -1.43 -0.23 7.73
CA LEU A 67 -1.50 0.76 8.81
C LEU A 67 -2.70 0.51 9.72
N GLN A 68 -2.58 0.92 10.98
CA GLN A 68 -3.74 1.05 11.85
C GLN A 68 -4.75 2.05 11.26
N PRO A 69 -6.07 1.84 11.43
CA PRO A 69 -7.09 2.70 10.83
C PRO A 69 -6.91 4.20 11.11
N GLN A 70 -6.52 4.55 12.33
CA GLN A 70 -6.30 5.95 12.73
C GLN A 70 -5.09 6.56 12.00
N SER A 71 -4.02 5.79 11.83
CA SER A 71 -2.83 6.22 11.08
C SER A 71 -3.14 6.35 9.60
N LEU A 72 -3.89 5.40 9.04
CA LEU A 72 -4.34 5.45 7.65
C LEU A 72 -5.15 6.72 7.37
N VAL A 73 -6.16 7.01 8.19
CA VAL A 73 -6.98 8.23 8.04
C VAL A 73 -6.13 9.49 8.12
N LYS A 74 -5.16 9.55 9.05
CA LYS A 74 -4.24 10.69 9.15
C LYS A 74 -3.41 10.87 7.87
N GLU A 75 -2.88 9.80 7.30
CA GLU A 75 -2.13 9.87 6.04
C GLU A 75 -3.01 10.28 4.87
N LEU A 76 -4.25 9.79 4.81
CA LEU A 76 -5.20 10.19 3.77
C LEU A 76 -5.53 11.69 3.84
N ILE A 77 -5.79 12.22 5.04
CA ILE A 77 -6.06 13.67 5.23
C ILE A 77 -4.86 14.52 4.82
N LYS A 78 -3.63 14.09 5.17
CA LYS A 78 -2.41 14.79 4.74
C LYS A 78 -2.29 14.83 3.22
N LEU A 79 -2.54 13.69 2.55
CA LEU A 79 -2.49 13.60 1.11
C LEU A 79 -3.58 14.46 0.45
N GLU A 80 -4.79 14.48 1.00
CA GLU A 80 -5.88 15.33 0.53
C GLU A 80 -5.49 16.82 0.62
N ASN A 81 -4.93 17.26 1.74
CA ASN A 81 -4.49 18.65 1.90
C ASN A 81 -3.39 19.02 0.89
N ILE A 82 -2.43 18.14 0.63
CA ILE A 82 -1.38 18.37 -0.38
C ILE A 82 -2.02 18.56 -1.77
N VAL A 83 -2.98 17.69 -2.14
CA VAL A 83 -3.67 17.78 -3.43
C VAL A 83 -4.53 19.05 -3.54
N LEU A 84 -5.14 19.50 -2.43
CA LEU A 84 -5.92 20.74 -2.40
C LEU A 84 -5.03 21.99 -2.46
N GLU A 85 -3.85 21.97 -1.83
CA GLU A 85 -2.87 23.07 -1.87
C GLU A 85 -2.16 23.18 -3.23
N GLU A 86 -1.97 22.08 -3.95
CA GLU A 86 -1.34 22.04 -5.28
C GLU A 86 -2.23 22.59 -6.42
N GLY A 87 -3.48 22.98 -6.14
CA GLY A 87 -4.31 23.77 -7.06
C GLY A 87 -4.84 22.99 -8.27
N HIS A 88 -6.05 22.45 -8.10
CA HIS A 88 -7.02 22.33 -9.18
C HIS A 88 -8.06 23.45 -9.08
#